data_AF-A0A846ZS16-F1
#
_entry.id   AF-A0A846ZS16-F1
#
_cell.length_a   1.000
_cell.length_b   1.000
_cell.length_c   1.000
_cell.angle_alpha   90.00
_cell.angle_beta   90.00
_cell.angle_gamma   90.00
#
_symmetry.space_group_name_H-M   'P 1'
#
loop_
_entity.id
_entity.type
_entity.pdbx_description
1 polymer ?
#
loop_
_entity_poly.entity_id
_entity_poly.type
_entity_poly.pdbx_seq_one_letter_code
_entity_poly.pdbx_strand_id
1 'polypeptide(L)'
;MITFIIYEDNVEIINIYKKIIHQFMGNRDDNYKIKEFHAYDKTLLNKINDISGNKIFILDIEVPDKSGIDLARCIRNSGDWRNPIIIVTVHGELKNESYRSKTLILDFISKYSNLEEELKKSLECAIKIITTDLSISFQQDGEIYKIPYSDILYIEKIPNQNYCKIITKDSKYSFKQSIQELKEKFEKDSRFIQTHRSCIIN
;
A
#
# COMPACT_ATOMS: atom_id res chain seq x y z
N MET A 1 -7.41 3.99 -0.17
CA MET A 1 -6.90 4.75 0.98
C MET A 1 -5.85 3.92 1.70
N ILE A 2 -4.65 4.47 1.92
CA ILE A 2 -3.52 3.77 2.56
C ILE A 2 -3.46 4.17 4.03
N THR A 3 -3.13 3.26 4.94
CA THR A 3 -2.89 3.59 6.36
C THR A 3 -1.43 3.35 6.73
N PHE A 4 -0.72 4.40 7.15
CA PHE A 4 0.61 4.28 7.74
C PHE A 4 0.47 3.92 9.22
N ILE A 5 1.17 2.88 9.64
CA ILE A 5 1.21 2.42 11.04
C ILE A 5 2.61 2.71 11.57
N ILE A 6 2.70 3.62 12.53
CA ILE A 6 3.95 4.00 13.19
C ILE A 6 4.00 3.33 14.56
N TYR A 7 5.06 2.58 14.83
CA TYR A 7 5.35 1.96 16.12
C TYR A 7 6.67 2.50 16.66
N GLU A 8 6.58 3.49 17.56
CA GLU A 8 7.70 4.30 18.05
C GLU A 8 7.26 5.00 19.35
N ASP A 9 8.08 4.95 20.41
CA ASP A 9 7.76 5.57 21.70
C ASP A 9 8.19 7.05 21.76
N ASN A 10 9.18 7.45 20.97
CA ASN A 10 9.66 8.82 20.93
C ASN A 10 8.78 9.73 20.05
N VAL A 11 8.06 10.65 20.69
CA VAL A 11 7.13 11.60 20.04
C VAL A 11 7.84 12.52 19.03
N GLU A 12 9.08 12.92 19.27
CA GLU A 12 9.82 13.78 18.34
C GLU A 12 10.13 13.03 17.04
N ILE A 13 10.52 11.76 17.14
CA ILE A 13 10.81 10.89 16.00
C ILE A 13 9.53 10.61 15.20
N ILE A 14 8.41 10.36 15.88
CA ILE A 14 7.10 10.21 15.23
C ILE A 14 6.73 11.45 14.41
N ASN A 15 6.96 12.65 14.96
CA ASN A 15 6.69 13.89 14.25
C ASN A 15 7.58 14.05 13.01
N ILE A 16 8.83 13.59 13.06
CA ILE A 16 9.71 13.52 11.89
C ILE A 16 9.12 12.57 10.84
N TYR A 17 8.71 11.35 11.22
CA TYR A 17 8.09 10.40 10.29
C TYR A 17 6.83 10.96 9.64
N LYS A 18 5.93 11.57 10.42
CA LYS A 18 4.73 12.25 9.89
C LYS A 18 5.12 13.31 8.87
N LYS A 19 6.06 14.20 9.20
CA LYS A 19 6.51 15.25 8.28
C LYS A 19 7.01 14.65 6.96
N ILE A 20 7.79 13.58 7.02
CA ILE A 20 8.29 12.88 5.82
C ILE A 20 7.13 12.28 5.02
N ILE A 21 6.19 11.60 5.67
CA ILE A 21 5.00 11.01 5.03
C ILE A 21 4.15 12.10 4.37
N HIS A 22 3.87 13.21 5.07
CA HIS A 22 3.09 14.33 4.54
C HIS A 22 3.76 14.95 3.31
N GLN A 23 5.08 15.19 3.37
CA GLN A 23 5.83 15.69 2.23
C GLN A 23 5.83 14.72 1.04
N PHE A 24 5.91 13.42 1.32
CA PHE A 24 5.94 12.37 0.31
C PHE A 24 4.57 12.19 -0.37
N MET A 25 3.48 12.18 0.41
CA MET A 25 2.11 12.00 -0.10
C MET A 25 1.52 13.27 -0.73
N GLY A 26 2.06 14.45 -0.39
CA GLY A 26 1.56 15.76 -0.82
C GLY A 26 0.31 16.21 -0.06
N ASN A 27 -0.16 17.43 -0.34
CA ASN A 27 -1.24 18.14 0.38
C ASN A 27 -2.66 17.59 0.16
N ARG A 28 -2.84 16.30 -0.13
CA ARG A 28 -4.17 15.67 -0.25
C ARG A 28 -4.41 14.74 0.93
N ASP A 29 -4.86 15.31 2.04
CA ASP A 29 -5.14 14.59 3.29
C ASP A 29 -6.23 13.49 3.14
N ASP A 30 -7.07 13.56 2.11
CA ASP A 30 -8.17 12.61 1.91
C ASP A 30 -7.73 11.20 1.46
N ASN A 31 -6.45 11.01 1.11
CA ASN A 31 -5.98 9.77 0.47
C ASN A 31 -5.30 8.76 1.43
N TYR A 32 -4.90 9.18 2.62
CA TYR A 32 -4.22 8.32 3.59
C TYR A 32 -4.53 8.67 5.04
N LYS A 33 -4.21 7.73 5.93
CA LYS A 33 -4.31 7.90 7.39
C LYS A 33 -2.99 7.54 8.04
N ILE A 34 -2.69 8.15 9.18
CA ILE A 34 -1.57 7.77 10.04
C ILE A 34 -2.16 7.29 11.38
N LYS A 35 -1.71 6.12 11.85
CA LYS A 35 -1.98 5.65 13.22
C LYS A 35 -0.68 5.39 13.95
N GLU A 36 -0.63 5.82 15.19
CA GLU A 36 0.55 5.74 16.05
C GLU A 36 0.32 4.78 17.21
N PHE A 37 1.38 4.06 17.58
CA PHE A 37 1.42 3.17 18.71
C PHE A 37 2.76 3.35 19.41
N HIS A 38 2.73 3.76 20.68
CA HIS A 38 3.93 4.11 21.45
C HIS A 38 4.48 2.97 22.31
N ALA A 39 3.71 1.89 22.46
CA ALA A 39 4.08 0.74 23.27
C ALA A 39 3.28 -0.48 22.81
N TYR A 40 3.76 -1.67 23.13
CA TYR A 40 2.98 -2.87 22.89
C TYR A 40 1.87 -3.01 23.93
N ASP A 41 0.63 -3.21 23.48
CA ASP A 41 -0.47 -3.64 24.34
C ASP A 41 -1.11 -4.92 23.77
N LYS A 42 -1.81 -5.69 24.60
CA LYS A 42 -2.44 -6.97 24.18
C LYS A 42 -3.51 -6.79 23.10
N THR A 43 -4.04 -5.58 22.94
CA THR A 43 -5.07 -5.22 21.97
C THR A 43 -4.49 -4.65 20.66
N LEU A 44 -3.19 -4.33 20.62
CA LEU A 44 -2.54 -3.66 19.50
C LEU A 44 -2.70 -4.44 18.20
N LEU A 45 -2.50 -5.76 18.22
CA LEU A 45 -2.69 -6.59 17.03
C LEU A 45 -4.15 -6.58 16.55
N ASN A 46 -5.13 -6.59 17.46
CA ASN A 46 -6.54 -6.47 17.09
C ASN A 46 -6.81 -5.10 16.45
N LYS A 47 -6.30 -4.02 17.06
CA LYS A 47 -6.40 -2.65 16.51
C LYS A 47 -5.78 -2.54 15.11
N ILE A 48 -4.69 -3.26 14.83
CA ILE A 48 -4.05 -3.30 13.50
C ILE A 48 -4.89 -4.14 12.52
N ASN A 49 -5.36 -5.31 12.94
CA ASN A 49 -6.15 -6.21 12.09
C ASN A 49 -7.52 -5.62 11.72
N ASP A 50 -8.13 -4.83 12.60
CA ASP A 50 -9.39 -4.11 12.35
C ASP A 50 -9.25 -3.01 11.29
N ILE A 51 -8.02 -2.62 10.93
CA ILE A 51 -7.76 -1.64 9.87
C ILE A 51 -7.87 -2.34 8.53
N SER A 52 -8.96 -2.03 7.84
CA SER A 52 -9.23 -2.47 6.47
C SER A 52 -8.33 -1.74 5.46
N GLY A 53 -8.00 -2.43 4.37
CA GLY A 53 -7.21 -1.86 3.27
C GLY A 53 -5.69 -2.00 3.45
N ASN A 54 -4.96 -1.32 2.56
CA ASN A 54 -3.51 -1.39 2.49
C ASN A 54 -2.85 -0.61 3.63
N LYS A 55 -1.82 -1.21 4.20
CA LYS A 55 -1.04 -0.69 5.32
C LYS A 55 0.44 -0.58 4.92
N ILE A 56 1.13 0.39 5.49
CA ILE A 56 2.60 0.48 5.44
C ILE A 56 3.06 0.64 6.88
N PHE A 57 3.89 -0.30 7.36
CA PHE A 57 4.38 -0.29 8.73
C PHE A 57 5.76 0.37 8.80
N ILE A 58 5.93 1.28 9.75
CA ILE A 58 7.20 1.91 10.12
C ILE A 58 7.42 1.60 11.60
N LEU A 59 8.37 0.71 11.89
CA LEU A 59 8.56 0.17 13.24
C LEU A 59 9.97 0.48 13.75
N ASP A 60 10.07 1.00 14.97
CA ASP A 60 11.32 0.97 15.72
C ASP A 60 11.49 -0.35 16.47
N ILE A 61 12.74 -0.75 16.66
CA ILE A 61 13.11 -1.92 17.44
C ILE A 61 13.03 -1.62 18.94
N GLU A 62 13.50 -0.46 19.37
CA GLU A 62 13.51 -0.09 20.79
C GLU A 62 12.20 0.59 21.20
N VAL A 63 11.17 -0.23 21.38
CA VAL A 63 9.89 0.22 21.93
C VAL A 63 9.59 -0.60 23.18
N PRO A 64 8.97 -0.02 24.22
CA PRO A 64 8.65 -0.75 25.44
C PRO A 64 7.88 -2.06 25.19
N ASP A 65 8.21 -3.05 26.02
CA ASP A 65 7.64 -4.40 26.10
C ASP A 65 7.92 -5.34 24.92
N LYS A 66 7.78 -4.89 23.67
CA LYS A 66 7.94 -5.75 22.50
C LYS A 66 8.65 -5.04 21.36
N SER A 67 9.75 -5.63 20.88
CA SER A 67 10.52 -5.03 19.82
C SER A 67 9.74 -4.91 18.51
N GLY A 68 10.12 -3.98 17.64
CA GLY A 68 9.58 -3.88 16.28
C GLY A 68 9.76 -5.16 15.45
N ILE A 69 10.84 -5.92 15.68
CA ILE A 69 11.06 -7.22 15.02
C ILE A 69 10.02 -8.24 15.51
N ASP A 70 9.73 -8.26 16.80
CA ASP A 70 8.72 -9.15 17.38
C ASP A 70 7.30 -8.77 16.96
N LEU A 71 7.02 -7.47 16.84
CA LEU A 71 5.77 -6.99 16.26
C LEU A 71 5.65 -7.40 14.79
N ALA A 72 6.72 -7.28 13.99
CA ALA A 72 6.74 -7.75 12.61
C ALA A 72 6.43 -9.25 12.51
N ARG A 73 7.00 -10.08 13.39
CA ARG A 73 6.66 -11.52 13.50
C ARG A 73 5.18 -11.73 13.79
N CYS A 74 4.62 -10.94 14.70
CA CYS A 74 3.21 -11.03 15.07
C CYS A 74 2.27 -10.63 13.92
N ILE A 75 2.60 -9.58 13.16
CA ILE A 75 1.86 -9.15 11.96
C ILE A 75 1.88 -10.26 10.90
N ARG A 76 3.03 -10.89 10.66
CA ARG A 76 3.11 -12.01 9.71
C ARG A 76 2.34 -13.24 10.19
N ASN A 77 2.40 -13.55 11.48
CA ASN A 77 1.65 -14.65 12.08
C ASN A 77 0.13 -14.43 12.07
N SER A 78 -0.35 -13.17 12.01
CA SER A 78 -1.78 -12.89 11.83
C SER A 78 -2.25 -13.03 10.36
N GLY A 79 -1.33 -13.34 9.44
CA GLY A 79 -1.63 -13.60 8.03
C GLY A 79 -1.39 -12.40 7.10
N ASP A 80 -0.97 -11.25 7.63
CA ASP A 80 -0.65 -10.09 6.80
C ASP A 80 0.75 -10.22 6.21
N TRP A 81 0.83 -10.76 4.99
CA TRP A 81 2.08 -10.90 4.22
C TRP A 81 2.23 -9.90 3.09
N ARG A 82 1.15 -9.14 2.79
CA ARG A 82 1.13 -8.21 1.65
C ARG A 82 1.61 -6.82 2.02
N ASN A 83 1.37 -6.38 3.26
CA ASN A 83 1.69 -5.02 3.66
C ASN A 83 3.20 -4.90 3.98
N PRO A 84 3.91 -3.92 3.39
CA PRO A 84 5.32 -3.70 3.63
C PRO A 84 5.63 -3.29 5.07
N ILE A 85 6.76 -3.75 5.58
CA ILE A 85 7.30 -3.39 6.88
C ILE A 85 8.66 -2.75 6.68
N ILE A 86 8.84 -1.53 7.18
CA ILE A 86 10.10 -0.78 7.18
C ILE A 86 10.53 -0.67 8.64
N ILE A 87 11.74 -1.13 8.95
CA ILE A 87 12.34 -0.94 10.27
C ILE A 87 13.15 0.36 10.25
N VAL A 88 12.95 1.23 11.24
CA VAL A 88 13.72 2.46 11.40
C VAL A 88 14.25 2.52 12.83
N THR A 89 15.56 2.43 13.02
CA THR A 89 16.14 2.28 14.37
C THR A 89 17.55 2.83 14.48
N VAL A 90 18.03 3.10 15.71
CA VAL A 90 19.45 3.38 15.98
C VAL A 90 20.31 2.10 15.97
N HIS A 91 19.69 0.92 16.09
CA HIS A 91 20.35 -0.38 16.14
C HIS A 91 20.63 -0.99 14.78
N GLY A 92 21.53 -0.37 14.01
CA GLY A 92 21.95 -0.87 12.70
C GLY A 92 22.47 -2.32 12.71
N GLU A 93 23.08 -2.75 13.81
CA GLU A 93 23.64 -4.08 14.02
C GLU A 93 22.58 -5.20 14.02
N LEU A 94 21.33 -4.88 14.36
CA LEU A 94 20.22 -5.83 14.42
C LEU A 94 19.63 -6.17 13.05
N LYS A 95 20.15 -5.57 11.97
CA LYS A 95 19.75 -5.88 10.59
C LYS A 95 19.85 -7.37 10.26
N ASN A 96 20.91 -8.05 10.72
CA ASN A 96 21.09 -9.48 10.49
C ASN A 96 20.07 -10.34 11.24
N GLU A 97 19.70 -9.95 12.46
CA GLU A 97 18.65 -10.63 13.22
C GLU A 97 17.28 -10.45 12.58
N SER A 98 16.99 -9.21 12.18
CA SER A 98 15.79 -8.85 11.42
C SER A 98 15.68 -9.71 10.15
N TYR A 99 16.76 -9.89 9.39
CA TYR A 99 16.77 -10.79 8.23
C TYR A 99 16.49 -12.25 8.60
N ARG A 100 17.12 -12.77 9.66
CA ARG A 100 16.91 -14.14 10.16
C ARG A 100 15.48 -14.40 10.64
N SER A 101 14.73 -13.34 11.01
CA SER A 101 13.34 -13.46 11.42
C SER A 101 12.40 -13.92 10.30
N LYS A 102 12.82 -13.87 9.03
CA LYS A 102 12.04 -14.26 7.84
C LYS A 102 10.69 -13.55 7.73
N THR A 103 10.61 -12.31 8.22
CA THR A 103 9.38 -11.50 8.24
C THR A 103 9.15 -10.68 6.96
N LEU A 104 9.99 -10.82 5.93
CA LEU A 104 9.93 -10.03 4.69
C LEU A 104 9.83 -8.53 4.98
N ILE A 105 10.81 -8.03 5.74
CA ILE A 105 11.01 -6.61 5.96
C ILE A 105 11.51 -6.00 4.64
N LEU A 106 10.82 -4.95 4.19
CA LEU A 106 11.12 -4.25 2.95
C LEU A 106 12.46 -3.54 3.03
N ASP A 107 12.69 -2.80 4.12
CA ASP A 107 13.93 -2.07 4.33
C ASP A 107 14.24 -1.90 5.83
N PHE A 108 15.51 -1.62 6.11
CA PHE A 108 16.07 -1.40 7.42
C PHE A 108 16.92 -0.12 7.39
N ILE A 109 16.37 0.95 7.98
CA ILE A 109 16.89 2.31 7.92
C ILE A 109 17.51 2.66 9.28
N SER A 110 18.71 3.23 9.26
CA SER A 110 19.35 3.75 10.47
C SER A 110 18.85 5.15 10.79
N LYS A 111 18.52 5.44 12.05
CA LYS A 111 18.16 6.81 12.50
C LYS A 111 19.35 7.78 12.40
N TYR A 112 20.59 7.29 12.27
CA TYR A 112 21.79 8.10 12.08
C TYR A 112 22.12 8.41 10.61
N SER A 113 21.38 7.83 9.65
CA SER A 113 21.59 8.08 8.22
C SER A 113 20.82 9.31 7.73
N ASN A 114 20.76 9.51 6.41
CA ASN A 114 19.82 10.45 5.79
C ASN A 114 18.38 9.90 5.85
N LEU A 115 17.81 9.87 7.05
CA LEU A 115 16.50 9.28 7.36
C LEU A 115 15.39 9.78 6.43
N GLU A 116 15.36 11.07 6.11
CA GLU A 116 14.33 11.64 5.24
C GLU A 116 14.40 11.05 3.82
N GLU A 117 15.58 10.98 3.23
CA GLU A 117 15.76 10.47 1.88
C GLU A 117 15.54 8.96 1.81
N GLU A 118 16.11 8.19 2.76
CA GLU A 118 15.96 6.74 2.80
C GLU A 118 14.52 6.32 3.05
N LEU A 119 13.82 6.99 3.98
CA LEU A 119 12.41 6.70 4.23
C LEU A 119 11.55 7.03 3.00
N LYS A 120 11.79 8.16 2.32
CA LYS A 120 11.07 8.49 1.06
C LYS A 120 11.24 7.42 -0.01
N LYS A 121 12.47 6.91 -0.22
CA LYS A 121 12.74 5.82 -1.18
C LYS A 121 12.02 4.54 -0.79
N SER A 122 12.07 4.18 0.49
CA SER A 122 11.35 3.02 1.02
C SER A 122 9.83 3.14 0.86
N LEU A 123 9.26 4.32 1.13
CA LEU A 123 7.83 4.60 0.95
C LEU A 123 7.41 4.48 -0.53
N GLU A 124 8.23 4.95 -1.46
CA GLU A 124 7.97 4.79 -2.89
C GLU A 124 7.87 3.30 -3.28
N CYS A 125 8.83 2.48 -2.84
CA CYS A 125 8.81 1.04 -3.06
C CYS A 125 7.59 0.37 -2.37
N ALA A 126 7.30 0.74 -1.13
CA ALA A 126 6.17 0.21 -0.37
C ALA A 126 4.84 0.47 -1.09
N ILE A 127 4.65 1.69 -1.61
CA ILE A 127 3.44 2.04 -2.38
C ILE A 127 3.34 1.23 -3.66
N LYS A 128 4.43 1.08 -4.41
CA LYS A 128 4.45 0.21 -5.59
C LYS A 128 4.00 -1.20 -5.23
N ILE A 129 4.53 -1.80 -4.15
CA ILE A 129 4.14 -3.15 -3.71
C ILE A 129 2.63 -3.26 -3.44
N ILE A 130 2.07 -2.37 -2.62
CA ILE A 130 0.64 -2.45 -2.25
C ILE A 130 -0.32 -2.02 -3.37
N THR A 131 0.18 -1.33 -4.40
CA THR A 131 -0.61 -0.92 -5.57
C THR A 131 -0.48 -1.88 -6.75
N THR A 132 0.55 -2.74 -6.76
CA THR A 132 0.83 -3.72 -7.84
C THR A 132 -0.32 -4.72 -8.01
N ASP A 133 -1.07 -5.05 -6.96
CA ASP A 133 -2.19 -6.00 -7.04
C ASP A 133 -3.50 -5.41 -7.57
N LEU A 134 -3.59 -4.08 -7.70
CA LEU A 134 -4.81 -3.43 -8.15
C LEU A 134 -4.94 -3.67 -9.65
N SER A 135 -5.85 -4.55 -10.01
CA SER A 135 -6.00 -5.09 -11.35
C SER A 135 -7.46 -5.37 -11.66
N ILE A 136 -7.84 -5.22 -12.92
CA ILE A 136 -9.13 -5.70 -13.42
C ILE A 136 -8.92 -7.13 -13.87
N SER A 137 -9.72 -8.04 -13.31
CA SER A 137 -9.79 -9.43 -13.78
C SER A 137 -11.10 -9.65 -14.53
N PHE A 138 -11.02 -10.28 -15.70
CA PHE A 138 -12.16 -10.64 -16.53
C PHE A 138 -11.85 -11.91 -17.31
N GLN A 139 -12.89 -12.59 -17.78
CA GLN A 139 -12.75 -13.76 -18.65
C GLN A 139 -13.01 -13.35 -20.10
N GLN A 140 -12.15 -13.81 -21.02
CA GLN A 140 -12.31 -13.63 -22.46
C GLN A 140 -11.89 -14.94 -23.15
N ASP A 141 -12.74 -15.47 -24.03
CA ASP A 141 -12.46 -16.69 -24.83
C ASP A 141 -12.01 -17.92 -24.02
N GLY A 142 -12.52 -18.04 -22.78
CA GLY A 142 -12.18 -19.15 -21.87
C GLY A 142 -10.94 -18.90 -21.01
N GLU A 143 -10.17 -17.84 -21.27
CA GLU A 143 -9.00 -17.46 -20.50
C GLU A 143 -9.32 -16.37 -19.47
N ILE A 144 -8.63 -16.40 -18.33
CA ILE A 144 -8.72 -15.36 -17.30
C ILE A 144 -7.60 -14.36 -17.52
N TYR A 145 -7.98 -13.13 -17.83
CA TYR A 145 -7.07 -11.99 -17.93
C TYR A 145 -7.06 -11.23 -16.63
N LYS A 146 -5.86 -10.87 -16.15
CA LYS A 146 -5.65 -10.00 -14.99
C LYS A 146 -4.75 -8.86 -15.41
N ILE A 147 -5.34 -7.68 -15.61
CA ILE A 147 -4.64 -6.50 -16.11
C ILE A 147 -4.43 -5.52 -14.95
N PRO A 148 -3.19 -5.23 -14.54
CA PRO A 148 -2.89 -4.19 -13.56
C PRO A 148 -3.50 -2.85 -13.98
N TYR A 149 -4.10 -2.12 -13.04
CA TYR A 149 -4.67 -0.82 -13.32
C TYR A 149 -3.60 0.15 -13.85
N SER A 150 -2.34 0.01 -13.42
CA SER A 150 -1.20 0.79 -13.95
C SER A 150 -0.99 0.65 -15.46
N ASP A 151 -1.45 -0.45 -16.05
CA ASP A 151 -1.24 -0.74 -17.47
C ASP A 151 -2.41 -0.26 -18.32
N ILE A 152 -3.53 0.10 -17.70
CA ILE A 152 -4.74 0.60 -18.37
C ILE A 152 -4.53 2.08 -18.70
N LEU A 153 -4.66 2.45 -19.97
CA LEU A 153 -4.69 3.84 -20.42
C LEU A 153 -6.10 4.40 -20.29
N TYR A 154 -7.08 3.68 -20.85
CA TYR A 154 -8.50 4.00 -20.75
C TYR A 154 -9.36 2.78 -21.06
N ILE A 155 -10.64 2.88 -20.72
CA ILE A 155 -11.67 1.89 -20.97
C ILE A 155 -12.81 2.56 -21.72
N GLU A 156 -13.20 1.99 -22.86
CA GLU A 156 -14.28 2.51 -23.70
C GLU A 156 -15.41 1.50 -23.88
N LYS A 157 -16.65 2.00 -23.96
CA LYS A 157 -17.82 1.18 -24.31
C LYS A 157 -17.79 0.86 -25.81
N ILE A 158 -18.01 -0.40 -26.17
CA ILE A 158 -18.23 -0.79 -27.56
C ILE A 158 -19.67 -0.42 -27.98
N PRO A 159 -19.87 0.34 -29.08
CA PRO A 159 -21.20 0.71 -29.55
C PRO A 159 -22.10 -0.51 -29.80
N ASN A 160 -23.37 -0.41 -29.41
CA ASN A 160 -24.40 -1.45 -29.62
C ASN A 160 -24.07 -2.82 -29.01
N GLN A 161 -23.14 -2.89 -28.06
CA GLN A 161 -22.77 -4.11 -27.35
C GLN A 161 -22.71 -3.86 -25.84
N ASN A 162 -22.93 -4.91 -25.06
CA ASN A 162 -22.69 -4.91 -23.60
C ASN A 162 -21.24 -5.29 -23.27
N TYR A 163 -20.31 -4.75 -24.06
CA TYR A 163 -18.88 -4.98 -23.93
C TYR A 163 -18.16 -3.65 -23.72
N CYS A 164 -17.10 -3.72 -22.93
CA CYS A 164 -16.12 -2.66 -22.81
C CYS A 164 -14.78 -3.14 -23.36
N LYS A 165 -13.94 -2.18 -23.74
CA LYS A 165 -12.61 -2.42 -24.24
C LYS A 165 -11.59 -1.73 -23.34
N ILE A 166 -10.67 -2.51 -22.77
CA ILE A 166 -9.50 -2.00 -22.06
C ILE A 166 -8.41 -1.74 -23.09
N ILE A 167 -7.85 -0.54 -23.07
CA ILE A 167 -6.71 -0.15 -23.89
C ILE A 167 -5.50 -0.02 -22.97
N THR A 168 -4.47 -0.82 -23.24
CA THR A 168 -3.14 -0.70 -22.61
C THR A 168 -2.15 -0.12 -23.63
N LYS A 169 -0.90 0.08 -23.23
CA LYS A 169 0.17 0.50 -24.16
C LYS A 169 0.39 -0.51 -25.29
N ASP A 170 0.34 -1.79 -24.95
CA ASP A 170 0.80 -2.86 -25.83
C ASP A 170 -0.35 -3.73 -26.37
N SER A 171 -1.58 -3.58 -25.85
CA SER A 171 -2.68 -4.50 -26.15
C SER A 171 -4.06 -3.89 -25.96
N LYS A 172 -5.07 -4.60 -26.48
CA LYS A 172 -6.49 -4.24 -26.35
C LYS A 172 -7.29 -5.48 -25.98
N TYR A 173 -8.13 -5.37 -24.97
CA TYR A 173 -8.92 -6.49 -24.45
C TYR A 173 -10.39 -6.13 -24.44
N SER A 174 -11.26 -7.07 -24.81
CA SER A 174 -12.70 -6.85 -24.88
C SER A 174 -13.42 -7.80 -23.93
N PHE A 175 -14.27 -7.27 -23.07
CA PHE A 175 -14.90 -8.06 -22.02
C PHE A 175 -16.33 -7.60 -21.77
N LYS A 176 -17.16 -8.54 -21.34
CA LYS A 176 -18.61 -8.34 -21.17
C LYS A 176 -18.90 -7.68 -19.83
N GLN A 177 -18.75 -6.37 -19.77
CA GLN A 177 -19.22 -5.51 -18.67
C GLN A 177 -19.74 -4.20 -19.24
N SER A 178 -20.60 -3.52 -18.49
CA SER A 178 -21.05 -2.16 -18.82
C SER A 178 -20.14 -1.09 -18.21
N ILE A 179 -20.08 0.09 -18.82
CA ILE A 179 -19.39 1.25 -18.24
C ILE A 179 -19.98 1.65 -16.88
N GLN A 180 -21.28 1.41 -16.65
CA GLN A 180 -21.92 1.71 -15.39
C GLN A 180 -21.41 0.79 -14.27
N GLU A 181 -21.33 -0.52 -14.52
CA GLU A 181 -20.75 -1.50 -13.58
C GLU A 181 -19.28 -1.17 -13.26
N LEU A 182 -18.52 -0.76 -14.28
CA LEU A 182 -17.12 -0.36 -14.11
C LEU A 182 -17.00 0.93 -13.29
N LYS A 183 -17.89 1.90 -13.54
CA LYS A 183 -17.95 3.13 -12.76
C LYS A 183 -18.21 2.84 -11.29
N GLU A 184 -19.18 1.98 -10.97
CA GLU A 184 -19.48 1.56 -9.61
C GLU A 184 -18.29 0.82 -8.97
N LYS A 185 -17.63 -0.06 -9.74
CA LYS A 185 -16.42 -0.76 -9.30
C LYS A 185 -15.25 0.18 -9.00
N PHE A 186 -15.13 1.26 -9.77
CA PHE A 186 -14.05 2.24 -9.64
C PHE A 186 -14.45 3.50 -8.85
N GLU A 187 -15.67 3.58 -8.31
CA GLU A 187 -16.23 4.81 -7.72
C GLU A 187 -15.36 5.39 -6.59
N LYS A 188 -14.67 4.51 -5.86
CA LYS A 188 -13.80 4.86 -4.74
C LYS A 188 -12.32 4.91 -5.10
N ASP A 189 -11.98 4.69 -6.36
CA ASP A 189 -10.61 4.65 -6.86
C ASP A 189 -10.31 5.92 -7.66
N SER A 190 -9.59 6.85 -7.04
CA SER A 190 -9.30 8.17 -7.61
C SER A 190 -8.44 8.15 -8.88
N ARG A 191 -7.92 6.98 -9.27
CA ARG A 191 -7.24 6.77 -10.55
C ARG A 191 -8.19 6.82 -11.73
N PHE A 192 -9.41 6.30 -11.58
CA PHE A 192 -10.34 6.22 -12.71
C PHE A 192 -11.33 7.37 -12.73
N ILE A 193 -11.37 8.09 -13.85
CA ILE A 193 -12.28 9.23 -14.05
C ILE A 193 -13.13 8.98 -15.29
N GLN A 194 -14.45 9.11 -15.14
CA GLN A 194 -15.35 9.08 -16.28
C GLN A 194 -15.36 10.44 -16.97
N THR A 195 -14.68 10.56 -18.11
CA THR A 195 -14.65 11.80 -18.92
C THR A 195 -15.81 11.88 -19.92
N HIS A 196 -16.44 10.76 -20.24
CA HIS A 196 -17.58 10.69 -21.16
C HIS A 196 -18.51 9.52 -20.78
N ARG A 197 -19.78 9.56 -21.21
CA ARG A 197 -20.76 8.47 -20.96
C ARG A 197 -20.30 7.07 -21.42
N SER A 198 -19.32 7.03 -22.31
CA SER A 198 -18.75 5.82 -22.89
C SER A 198 -17.25 5.64 -22.59
N CYS A 199 -16.64 6.45 -21.74
CA CYS A 199 -15.18 6.43 -21.53
C CYS A 199 -14.82 6.66 -20.06
N ILE A 200 -13.93 5.80 -19.54
CA ILE A 200 -13.27 5.94 -18.25
C ILE A 200 -11.77 5.97 -18.53
N ILE A 201 -11.08 7.01 -18.07
CA ILE A 201 -9.62 7.12 -18.17
C ILE A 201 -8.98 6.75 -16.83
N ASN A 202 -7.74 6.27 -16.87
CA ASN A 202 -6.87 6.10 -15.71
C ASN A 202 -5.94 7.32 -15.54
#